data_AF-A0A762GN26-F1
#
_entry.id   AF-A0A762GN26-F1
#
_cell.length_a   1.000
_cell.length_b   1.000
_cell.length_c   1.000
_cell.angle_alpha   90.00
_cell.angle_beta   90.00
_cell.angle_gamma   90.00
#
_symmetry.space_group_name_H-M   'P 1'
#
loop_
_entity.id
_entity.type
_entity.pdbx_description
1 polymer ?
#
loop_
_entity_poly.entity_id
_entity_poly.type
_entity_poly.pdbx_seq_one_letter_code
_entity_poly.pdbx_strand_id
1 'polypeptide(L)'
;MTDTVTNDERNATLGAGTKSYWRPLGSTEWKKCPGLISIGDVGNEAPTLEQTTLEDKAKRYMAGIFDGPDKELKGRRYPGNTYQNEFAAAARASELVEMRHEWPTTPIISAEYEVALLGYRVVETSNTETVNFVVKGKQNGLVIWNDNATAAFPDDDAASGADPDE
;
A
#
# COMPACT_ATOMS: atom_id res chain seq x y z
N MET A 1 27.64 -15.66 24.44
CA MET A 1 26.39 -15.41 25.18
C MET A 1 25.85 -14.13 24.58
N THR A 2 25.03 -14.26 23.55
CA THR A 2 24.54 -13.12 22.77
C THR A 2 23.04 -13.11 22.92
N ASP A 3 22.58 -12.03 23.54
CA ASP A 3 21.24 -11.83 24.07
C ASP A 3 20.17 -12.23 23.06
N THR A 4 19.36 -13.18 23.49
CA THR A 4 18.02 -13.40 22.96
C THR A 4 17.24 -12.15 23.32
N VAL A 5 17.18 -11.17 22.42
CA VAL A 5 16.20 -10.08 22.51
C VAL A 5 14.87 -10.79 22.45
N THR A 6 14.31 -10.98 23.64
CA THR A 6 13.08 -11.69 23.90
C THR A 6 11.99 -10.94 23.13
N ASN A 7 11.23 -11.66 22.31
CA ASN A 7 9.93 -11.19 21.84
C ASN A 7 9.06 -10.91 23.08
N ASP A 8 9.22 -9.73 23.68
CA ASP A 8 8.26 -9.18 24.63
C ASP A 8 7.01 -8.83 23.82
N GLU A 9 5.87 -9.41 24.18
CA GLU A 9 4.57 -9.24 23.50
C GLU A 9 4.09 -7.78 23.46
N ARG A 10 4.80 -6.87 24.15
CA ARG A 10 4.54 -5.43 24.18
C ARG A 10 5.36 -4.62 23.18
N ASN A 11 6.30 -5.25 22.46
CA ASN A 11 7.16 -4.54 21.51
C ASN A 11 6.44 -4.32 20.17
N ALA A 12 6.34 -3.06 19.76
CA ALA A 12 5.80 -2.70 18.44
C ALA A 12 6.78 -3.07 17.32
N THR A 13 6.25 -3.46 16.16
CA THR A 13 7.04 -3.73 14.95
C THR A 13 7.23 -2.45 14.14
N LEU A 14 8.47 -2.17 13.70
CA LEU A 14 8.74 -1.06 12.79
C LEU A 14 8.15 -1.34 11.40
N GLY A 15 7.57 -0.33 10.75
CA GLY A 15 7.12 -0.46 9.35
C GLY A 15 8.26 -0.54 8.32
N ALA A 16 9.51 -0.35 8.75
CA ALA A 16 10.67 -0.52 7.89
C ALA A 16 10.80 -2.00 7.49
N GLY A 17 10.78 -2.27 6.18
CA GLY A 17 10.69 -3.63 5.63
C GLY A 17 9.36 -3.95 4.97
N THR A 18 8.38 -3.02 4.99
CA THR A 18 7.13 -3.19 4.25
C THR A 18 7.41 -3.36 2.75
N LYS A 19 6.92 -4.46 2.19
CA LYS A 19 7.00 -4.75 0.75
C LYS A 19 5.69 -4.34 0.09
N SER A 20 5.79 -3.66 -1.05
CA SER A 20 4.63 -3.17 -1.79
C SER A 20 4.67 -3.69 -3.22
N TYR A 21 3.53 -4.21 -3.65
CA TYR A 21 3.34 -4.78 -4.97
C TYR A 21 2.11 -4.16 -5.62
N TRP A 22 2.10 -4.14 -6.94
CA TRP A 22 0.99 -3.65 -7.73
C TRP A 22 0.80 -4.51 -8.97
N ARG A 23 -0.41 -4.51 -9.51
CA ARG A 23 -0.70 -5.08 -10.83
C ARG A 23 -1.88 -4.35 -11.47
N PRO A 24 -1.96 -4.29 -12.81
CA PRO A 24 -3.19 -3.84 -13.48
C PRO A 24 -4.38 -4.70 -13.06
N LEU A 25 -5.57 -4.11 -12.92
CA LEU A 25 -6.77 -4.88 -12.58
C LEU A 25 -6.97 -6.03 -13.58
N GLY A 26 -7.17 -7.24 -13.08
CA GLY A 26 -7.36 -8.45 -13.90
C GLY A 26 -6.07 -9.11 -14.40
N SER A 27 -4.91 -8.54 -14.09
CA SER A 27 -3.62 -9.22 -14.30
C SER A 27 -3.37 -10.24 -13.19
N THR A 28 -2.63 -11.31 -13.49
CA THR A 28 -2.23 -12.32 -12.50
C THR A 28 -0.83 -12.08 -11.93
N GLU A 29 -0.03 -11.23 -12.58
CA GLU A 29 1.37 -11.00 -12.25
C GLU A 29 1.53 -9.79 -11.32
N TRP A 30 2.07 -10.02 -10.12
CA TRP A 30 2.41 -8.97 -9.16
C TRP A 30 3.78 -8.36 -9.47
N LYS A 31 3.83 -7.04 -9.61
CA LYS A 31 5.06 -6.27 -9.85
C LYS A 31 5.46 -5.55 -8.58
N LYS A 32 6.72 -5.66 -8.18
CA LYS A 32 7.22 -4.94 -7.01
C LYS A 32 7.25 -3.43 -7.29
N CYS A 33 6.73 -2.61 -6.37
CA CYS A 33 6.87 -1.15 -6.40
C CYS A 33 7.96 -0.74 -5.40
N PRO A 34 9.25 -0.67 -5.80
CA PRO A 34 10.31 -0.30 -4.89
C PRO A 34 10.25 1.19 -4.53
N GLY A 35 10.78 1.52 -3.35
CA GLY A 35 11.04 2.89 -2.94
C GLY A 35 9.88 3.65 -2.33
N LEU A 36 8.74 3.00 -2.07
CA LEU A 36 7.67 3.64 -1.33
C LEU A 36 8.14 3.96 0.10
N ILE A 37 7.98 5.22 0.49
CA ILE A 37 8.31 5.75 1.81
C ILE A 37 7.06 6.02 2.65
N SER A 38 5.90 6.13 2.02
CA SER A 38 4.61 6.29 2.67
C SER A 38 3.51 5.69 1.79
N ILE A 39 2.67 4.84 2.38
CA ILE A 39 1.56 4.17 1.68
C ILE A 39 0.18 4.74 2.03
N GLY A 40 0.10 5.61 3.04
CA GLY A 40 -1.17 6.12 3.57
C GLY A 40 -1.95 5.07 4.37
N ASP A 41 -3.14 5.43 4.83
CA ASP A 41 -3.98 4.52 5.62
C ASP A 41 -4.57 3.42 4.75
N VAL A 42 -4.55 2.18 5.22
CA VAL A 42 -5.11 1.00 4.55
C VAL A 42 -6.24 0.44 5.40
N GLY A 43 -7.43 0.36 4.83
CA GLY A 43 -8.61 -0.14 5.53
C GLY A 43 -9.89 0.32 4.84
N ASN A 44 -11.03 -0.09 5.37
CA ASN A 44 -12.33 0.42 4.96
C ASN A 44 -13.02 1.04 6.18
N GLU A 45 -13.61 2.21 6.00
CA GLU A 45 -14.46 2.82 7.02
C GLU A 45 -15.88 2.96 6.48
N ALA A 46 -16.86 2.59 7.29
CA ALA A 46 -18.27 2.77 6.95
C ALA A 46 -18.76 4.09 7.55
N PRO A 47 -19.41 4.98 6.77
CA PRO A 47 -20.07 6.15 7.32
C PRO A 47 -21.24 5.74 8.21
N THR A 48 -21.56 6.55 9.21
CA THR A 48 -22.73 6.31 10.07
C THR A 48 -24.01 6.83 9.39
N LEU A 49 -25.00 5.97 9.23
CA LEU A 49 -26.35 6.34 8.80
C LEU A 49 -27.26 6.46 10.03
N GLU A 50 -27.97 7.57 10.16
CA GLU A 50 -28.94 7.76 11.25
C GLU A 50 -30.23 6.96 10.96
N GLN A 51 -30.68 6.19 11.96
CA GLN A 51 -31.88 5.36 11.89
C GLN A 51 -32.83 5.64 13.07
N THR A 52 -32.75 6.83 13.66
CA THR A 52 -33.61 7.24 14.76
C THR A 52 -35.08 7.23 14.32
N THR A 53 -35.93 6.46 15.00
CA THR A 53 -37.37 6.45 14.76
C THR A 53 -38.10 7.49 15.62
N LEU A 54 -39.36 7.82 15.30
CA LEU A 54 -40.19 8.78 16.05
C LEU A 54 -40.43 8.36 17.52
N GLU A 55 -40.31 7.08 17.82
CA GLU A 55 -40.48 6.51 19.17
C GLU A 55 -39.18 6.52 19.98
N ASP A 56 -38.04 6.65 19.30
CA ASP A 56 -36.74 6.62 19.95
C ASP A 56 -36.50 7.95 20.70
N LYS A 57 -36.14 7.83 21.99
CA LYS A 57 -35.79 8.96 22.85
C LYS A 57 -34.30 9.31 22.80
N ALA A 58 -33.52 8.59 22.00
CA ALA A 58 -32.08 8.77 21.81
C ALA A 58 -31.69 8.41 20.38
N LYS A 59 -30.63 9.04 19.86
CA LYS A 59 -30.18 8.80 18.48
C LYS A 59 -29.66 7.38 18.29
N ARG A 60 -30.02 6.77 17.16
CA ARG A 60 -29.55 5.43 16.78
C ARG A 60 -28.91 5.49 15.40
N TYR A 61 -27.81 4.75 15.23
CA TYR A 61 -27.01 4.75 14.01
C TYR A 61 -26.78 3.32 13.53
N MET A 62 -26.67 3.15 12.21
CA MET A 62 -26.24 1.92 11.55
C MET A 62 -25.05 2.21 10.63
N ALA A 63 -24.29 1.17 10.26
CA ALA A 63 -23.19 1.30 9.30
C ALA A 63 -23.73 1.44 7.87
N GLY A 64 -23.18 2.40 7.11
CA GLY A 64 -23.44 2.58 5.68
C GLY A 64 -22.58 1.69 4.80
N ILE A 65 -22.58 1.98 3.49
CA ILE A 65 -21.73 1.28 2.52
C ILE A 65 -20.28 1.72 2.75
N PHE A 66 -19.37 0.74 2.79
CA PHE A 66 -17.94 0.99 2.97
C PHE A 66 -17.39 1.92 1.89
N ASP A 67 -16.69 2.97 2.32
CA ASP A 67 -15.86 3.79 1.45
C ASP A 67 -14.39 3.54 1.78
N GLY A 68 -13.54 3.54 0.75
CA GLY A 68 -12.11 3.41 0.91
C GLY A 68 -11.47 4.78 1.17
N PRO A 69 -10.40 4.89 1.97
CA PRO A 69 -9.72 6.15 2.20
C PRO A 69 -9.07 6.67 0.90
N ASP A 70 -8.88 7.99 0.85
CA ASP A 70 -8.00 8.60 -0.14
C ASP A 70 -6.55 8.12 0.08
N LYS A 71 -5.86 7.81 -1.01
CA LYS A 71 -4.49 7.31 -1.01
C LYS A 71 -3.53 8.38 -1.48
N GLU A 72 -2.44 8.55 -0.73
CA GLU A 72 -1.29 9.34 -1.16
C GLU A 72 -0.02 8.49 -1.01
N LEU A 73 0.34 7.77 -2.07
CA LEU A 73 1.52 6.93 -2.14
C LEU A 73 2.74 7.80 -2.46
N LYS A 74 3.70 7.87 -1.55
CA LYS A 74 4.95 8.62 -1.74
C LYS A 74 6.10 7.66 -1.88
N GLY A 75 6.99 7.91 -2.83
CA GLY A 75 8.18 7.09 -3.02
C GLY A 75 9.37 7.87 -3.56
N ARG A 76 10.55 7.27 -3.41
CA ARG A 76 11.79 7.72 -4.06
C ARG A 76 11.80 7.28 -5.51
N ARG A 77 12.21 8.17 -6.40
CA ARG A 77 12.25 7.89 -7.83
C ARG A 77 13.50 7.07 -8.20
N TYR A 78 13.29 5.88 -8.76
CA TYR A 78 14.32 4.99 -9.30
C TYR A 78 14.16 4.84 -10.83
N PRO A 79 14.83 5.68 -11.64
CA PRO A 79 14.63 5.72 -13.09
C PRO A 79 15.00 4.43 -13.81
N GLY A 80 15.95 3.66 -13.27
CA GLY A 80 16.36 2.36 -13.85
C GLY A 80 15.40 1.20 -13.55
N ASN A 81 14.41 1.37 -12.67
CA ASN A 81 13.51 0.28 -12.31
C ASN A 81 12.26 0.25 -13.22
N THR A 82 12.13 -0.81 -14.01
CA THR A 82 11.04 -1.01 -14.97
C THR A 82 9.67 -1.02 -14.29
N TYR A 83 9.51 -1.77 -13.19
CA TYR A 83 8.22 -1.88 -12.49
C TYR A 83 7.74 -0.55 -11.89
N GLN A 84 8.64 0.28 -11.38
CA GLN A 84 8.30 1.61 -10.90
C GLN A 84 7.94 2.55 -12.06
N ASN A 85 8.64 2.44 -13.20
CA ASN A 85 8.34 3.23 -14.40
C ASN A 85 6.95 2.90 -14.94
N GLU A 86 6.60 1.62 -14.98
CA GLU A 86 5.28 1.15 -15.39
C GLU A 86 4.19 1.60 -14.40
N PHE A 87 4.45 1.53 -13.09
CA PHE A 87 3.51 2.06 -12.09
C PHE A 87 3.28 3.56 -12.27
N ALA A 88 4.35 4.33 -12.52
CA ALA A 88 4.24 5.75 -12.80
C ALA A 88 3.49 6.04 -14.11
N ALA A 89 3.60 5.16 -15.12
CA ALA A 89 2.83 5.27 -16.36
C ALA A 89 1.34 5.00 -16.12
N ALA A 90 1.00 3.92 -15.40
CA ALA A 90 -0.37 3.60 -15.00
C ALA A 90 -1.00 4.74 -14.18
N ALA A 91 -0.22 5.34 -13.26
CA ALA A 91 -0.66 6.50 -12.47
C ALA A 91 -0.92 7.76 -13.31
N ARG A 92 -0.12 7.99 -14.37
CA ARG A 92 -0.36 9.10 -15.32
C ARG A 92 -1.58 8.84 -16.21
N ALA A 93 -1.83 7.57 -16.55
CA ALA A 93 -3.00 7.15 -17.32
C ALA A 93 -4.29 7.08 -16.49
N SER A 94 -4.20 7.30 -15.17
CA SER A 94 -5.32 7.17 -14.22
C SER A 94 -5.98 5.79 -14.26
N GLU A 95 -5.16 4.75 -14.36
CA GLU A 95 -5.61 3.37 -14.44
C GLU A 95 -6.08 2.82 -13.09
N LEU A 96 -6.90 1.78 -13.17
CA LEU A 96 -7.31 0.98 -12.02
C LEU A 96 -6.29 -0.15 -11.80
N VAL A 97 -5.76 -0.24 -10.58
CA VAL A 97 -4.75 -1.25 -10.22
C VAL A 97 -5.13 -1.94 -8.92
N GLU A 98 -4.62 -3.14 -8.74
CA GLU A 98 -4.65 -3.82 -7.44
C GLU A 98 -3.30 -3.63 -6.75
N MET A 99 -3.35 -3.35 -5.46
CA MET A 99 -2.17 -3.16 -4.63
C MET A 99 -2.17 -4.15 -3.48
N ARG A 100 -0.95 -4.60 -3.15
CA ARG A 100 -0.68 -5.46 -2.01
C ARG A 100 0.43 -4.84 -1.17
N HIS A 101 0.21 -4.76 0.13
CA HIS A 101 1.21 -4.36 1.11
C HIS A 101 1.44 -5.49 2.11
N GLU A 102 2.69 -5.76 2.41
CA GLU A 102 3.11 -6.75 3.40
C GLU A 102 3.92 -6.05 4.47
N TRP A 103 3.44 -6.09 5.72
CA TRP A 103 4.16 -5.51 6.84
C TRP A 103 5.06 -6.56 7.50
N PRO A 104 6.25 -6.16 7.99
CA PRO A 104 7.23 -7.08 8.56
C PRO A 104 6.85 -7.52 10.00
N THR A 105 5.56 -7.72 10.28
CA THR A 105 5.04 -8.20 11.57
C THR A 105 5.22 -9.70 11.70
N THR A 106 5.09 -10.21 12.93
CA THR A 106 5.07 -11.65 13.22
C THR A 106 3.76 -11.99 13.93
N PRO A 107 2.80 -12.70 13.30
CA PRO A 107 2.79 -13.17 11.91
C PRO A 107 2.73 -12.02 10.90
N ILE A 108 3.13 -12.28 9.65
CA ILE A 108 3.09 -11.29 8.57
C ILE A 108 1.64 -10.92 8.31
N ILE A 109 1.36 -9.62 8.36
CA ILE A 109 0.08 -9.05 7.95
C ILE A 109 0.23 -8.59 6.51
N SER A 110 -0.76 -8.92 5.68
CA SER A 110 -0.85 -8.40 4.32
C SER A 110 -2.25 -7.90 3.99
N ALA A 111 -2.30 -6.85 3.19
CA ALA A 111 -3.54 -6.24 2.73
C ALA A 111 -3.53 -6.17 1.21
N GLU A 112 -4.60 -6.64 0.59
CA GLU A 112 -4.86 -6.51 -0.84
C GLU A 112 -6.10 -5.66 -1.08
N TYR A 113 -6.01 -4.70 -2.00
CA TYR A 113 -7.14 -3.85 -2.37
C TYR A 113 -7.01 -3.27 -3.77
N GLU A 114 -8.14 -2.88 -4.34
CA GLU A 114 -8.19 -2.13 -5.59
C GLU A 114 -7.97 -0.63 -5.31
N VAL A 115 -7.28 0.06 -6.20
CA VAL A 115 -7.10 1.51 -6.13
C VAL A 115 -7.23 2.12 -7.52
N ALA A 116 -8.09 3.13 -7.63
CA ALA A 116 -8.12 4.01 -8.79
C ALA A 116 -6.98 5.03 -8.66
N LEU A 117 -6.03 5.01 -9.59
CA LEU A 117 -4.96 6.01 -9.60
C LEU A 117 -5.50 7.32 -10.17
N LEU A 118 -5.20 8.43 -9.50
CA LEU A 118 -5.76 9.76 -9.78
C LEU A 118 -4.67 10.78 -10.20
N GLY A 119 -3.50 10.28 -10.58
CA GLY A 119 -2.42 11.10 -11.10
C GLY A 119 -1.08 10.89 -10.41
N TYR A 120 -0.05 11.36 -11.10
CA TYR A 120 1.35 11.27 -10.71
C TYR A 120 1.95 12.68 -10.68
N ARG A 121 2.65 13.02 -9.60
CA ARG A 121 3.44 14.25 -9.50
C ARG A 121 4.83 13.97 -8.93
N VAL A 122 5.80 14.77 -9.35
CA VAL A 122 7.11 14.84 -8.70
C VAL A 122 7.01 15.88 -7.59
N VAL A 123 7.54 15.55 -6.41
CA VAL A 123 7.60 16.48 -5.28
C VAL A 123 8.70 17.49 -5.53
N GLU A 124 8.49 18.73 -5.08
CA GLU A 124 9.57 19.71 -5.02
C GLU A 124 10.80 19.08 -4.35
N THR A 125 11.96 19.28 -4.97
CA THR A 125 13.22 18.66 -4.56
C THR A 125 14.28 19.75 -4.48
N SER A 126 14.99 19.83 -3.36
CA SER A 126 16.15 20.71 -3.21
C SER A 126 17.45 20.01 -3.65
N ASN A 127 18.54 20.76 -3.83
CA ASN A 127 19.83 20.24 -4.34
C ASN A 127 20.42 19.07 -3.51
N THR A 128 20.03 18.95 -2.24
CA THR A 128 20.52 17.93 -1.31
C THR A 128 19.57 16.75 -1.13
N GLU A 129 18.39 16.80 -1.72
CA GLU A 129 17.35 15.79 -1.53
C GLU A 129 17.21 14.86 -2.73
N THR A 130 16.84 13.60 -2.47
CA THR A 130 16.50 12.66 -3.52
C THR A 130 15.16 13.04 -4.16
N VAL A 131 15.05 12.88 -5.47
CA VAL A 131 13.79 13.11 -6.19
C VAL A 131 12.71 12.15 -5.69
N ASN A 132 11.62 12.71 -5.18
CA ASN A 132 10.47 11.95 -4.70
C ASN A 132 9.28 12.11 -5.65
N PHE A 133 8.43 11.10 -5.71
CA PHE A 133 7.17 11.13 -6.43
C PHE A 133 5.99 10.88 -5.49
N VAL A 134 4.82 11.35 -5.91
CA VAL A 134 3.56 11.10 -5.25
C VAL A 134 2.55 10.60 -6.29
N VAL A 135 1.90 9.49 -5.97
CA VAL A 135 0.73 8.98 -6.68
C VAL A 135 -0.48 9.14 -5.78
N LYS A 136 -1.48 9.88 -6.25
CA LYS A 136 -2.77 9.98 -5.57
C LYS A 136 -3.67 8.87 -6.08
N GLY A 137 -4.55 8.37 -5.22
CA GLY A 137 -5.56 7.40 -5.62
C GLY A 137 -6.75 7.39 -4.67
N LYS A 138 -7.79 6.65 -5.05
CA LYS A 138 -8.93 6.34 -4.18
C LYS A 138 -9.02 4.83 -4.05
N GLN A 139 -9.04 4.34 -2.81
CA GLN A 139 -9.18 2.91 -2.57
C GLN A 139 -10.61 2.48 -2.93
N ASN A 140 -10.72 1.43 -3.72
CA ASN A 140 -11.96 0.82 -4.15
C ASN A 140 -12.12 -0.55 -3.51
N GLY A 141 -13.38 -0.95 -3.34
CA GLY A 141 -13.72 -2.28 -2.84
C GLY A 141 -13.32 -2.51 -1.39
N LEU A 142 -13.43 -3.76 -0.97
CA LEU A 142 -13.06 -4.21 0.36
C LEU A 142 -11.59 -4.62 0.37
N VAL A 143 -10.89 -4.25 1.44
CA VAL A 143 -9.54 -4.74 1.72
C VAL A 143 -9.63 -6.19 2.15
N ILE A 144 -8.86 -7.05 1.49
CA ILE A 144 -8.67 -8.43 1.89
C ILE A 144 -7.45 -8.48 2.80
N TRP A 145 -7.69 -8.80 4.07
CA TRP A 145 -6.64 -9.00 5.07
C TRP A 145 -6.23 -10.47 5.11
N ASN A 146 -4.93 -10.73 4.98
CA ASN A 146 -4.38 -12.07 5.17
C ASN A 146 -3.33 -12.03 6.29
N ASP A 147 -3.70 -12.63 7.43
CA ASP A 147 -2.90 -12.65 8.67
C ASP A 147 -2.07 -13.94 8.83
N ASN A 148 -1.96 -14.76 7.78
CA ASN A 148 -1.20 -16.01 7.81
C ASN A 148 -0.38 -16.20 6.52
N ALA A 149 0.92 -16.47 6.72
CA ALA A 149 1.91 -16.98 5.77
C ALA A 149 1.76 -16.47 4.31
N THR A 150 2.52 -15.41 4.01
CA THR A 150 2.81 -14.87 2.68
C THR A 150 3.02 -15.97 1.62
N ALA A 151 2.22 -15.96 0.55
CA ALA A 151 2.55 -16.69 -0.67
C ALA A 151 3.93 -16.21 -1.18
N ALA A 152 4.74 -17.07 -1.78
CA ALA A 152 6.03 -16.64 -2.34
C ALA A 152 5.81 -15.63 -3.47
N PHE A 153 6.31 -14.40 -3.30
CA PHE A 153 6.27 -13.32 -4.30
C PHE A 153 7.65 -13.12 -4.91
N PRO A 154 7.74 -12.55 -6.13
CA PRO A 154 8.99 -12.43 -6.86
C PRO A 154 10.11 -11.88 -5.96
N ASP A 155 11.21 -12.62 -5.91
CA ASP A 155 12.39 -12.29 -5.14
C ASP A 155 12.91 -10.90 -5.54
N ASP A 156 13.53 -10.22 -4.56
CA ASP A 156 14.06 -8.88 -4.71
C ASP A 156 15.06 -8.76 -5.88
N ASP A 157 15.70 -9.87 -6.27
CA ASP A 157 16.64 -9.99 -7.39
C ASP A 157 16.00 -9.88 -8.77
N ALA A 158 14.68 -10.08 -8.91
CA ALA A 158 13.98 -9.90 -10.19
C ALA A 158 13.75 -8.42 -10.54
N ALA A 159 13.89 -7.52 -9.57
CA ALA A 159 13.62 -6.08 -9.73
C ALA A 159 14.89 -5.21 -9.73
N SER A 160 16.04 -5.73 -9.29
CA SER A 160 17.33 -5.14 -9.61
C SER A 160 17.74 -5.69 -10.96
N GLY A 161 17.71 -4.85 -12.00
CA GLY A 161 18.46 -5.17 -13.21
C GLY A 161 19.87 -5.55 -12.76
N ALA A 162 20.26 -6.80 -13.01
CA ALA A 162 21.59 -7.28 -12.71
C ALA A 162 22.59 -6.25 -13.21
N ASP A 163 23.55 -5.87 -12.37
CA ASP A 163 24.78 -5.26 -12.86
C ASP A 163 25.34 -6.22 -13.92
N PRO A 164 25.47 -5.80 -15.18
CA PRO A 164 26.23 -6.57 -16.15
C PRO A 164 27.70 -6.31 -15.83
N ASP A 165 28.27 -7.03 -14.87
CA ASP A 165 29.71 -7.34 -14.74
C ASP A 165 30.01 -7.99 -13.38
N GLU A 166 29.90 -9.33 -13.32
CA GLU A 166 30.85 -10.20 -12.62
C GLU A 166 31.05 -11.51 -13.39
#